data_AF-A0A1G2BJ45-F1
#
_entry.id   AF-A0A1G2BJ45-F1
#
_cell.length_a   1.000
_cell.length_b   1.000
_cell.length_c   1.000
_cell.angle_alpha   90.00
_cell.angle_beta   90.00
_cell.angle_gamma   90.00
#
_symmetry.space_group_name_H-M   'P 1'
#
loop_
_entity.id
_entity.type
_entity.pdbx_description
1 polymer ?
#
loop_
_entity_poly.entity_id
_entity_poly.type
_entity_poly.pdbx_seq_one_letter_code
_entity_poly.pdbx_strand_id
1 'polypeptide(L)' 'MKRSLIFHWIGRIVGVWGALALIGAWVAGENGAVLGFSQQHLYNDAIVLTLISISALVCAMIYLQQEKSQ' A
#
# COMPACT_ATOMS: atom_id res chain seq x y z
N MET A 1 4.93 19.07 -10.17
CA MET A 1 4.85 18.73 -8.73
C MET A 1 6.18 18.11 -8.31
N LYS A 2 6.64 18.35 -7.07
CA LYS A 2 7.87 17.73 -6.54
C LYS A 2 7.76 16.19 -6.62
N ARG A 3 8.82 15.50 -7.04
CA ARG A 3 8.76 14.04 -7.25
C ARG A 3 8.55 13.33 -5.91
N SER A 4 9.17 13.85 -4.86
CA SER A 4 8.97 13.42 -3.48
C SER A 4 7.49 13.39 -3.06
N LEU A 5 6.72 14.41 -3.45
CA LEU A 5 5.31 14.55 -3.09
C LEU A 5 4.44 13.51 -3.80
N ILE A 6 4.72 13.21 -5.07
CA ILE A 6 3.98 12.20 -5.85
C ILE A 6 4.14 10.81 -5.21
N PHE A 7 5.37 10.39 -4.94
CA PHE A 7 5.64 9.09 -4.33
C PHE A 7 5.09 8.98 -2.91
N HIS A 8 5.08 10.08 -2.15
CA HIS A 8 4.47 10.12 -0.82
C HIS A 8 2.97 9.84 -0.86
N TRP A 9 2.24 10.48 -1.78
CA TRP A 9 0.80 10.26 -1.94
C TRP A 9 0.47 8.87 -2.45
N ILE A 10 1.23 8.36 -3.43
CA ILE A 10 1.08 6.98 -3.92
C ILE A 10 1.28 5.99 -2.76
N GLY A 11 2.36 6.15 -1.98
CA GLY A 11 2.63 5.31 -0.82
C GLY A 11 1.48 5.32 0.19
N ARG A 12 0.95 6.50 0.55
CA ARG A 12 -0.20 6.59 1.46
C ARG A 12 -1.44 5.89 0.93
N ILE A 13 -1.84 6.15 -0.32
CA ILE A 13 -3.07 5.59 -0.89
C ILE A 13 -2.98 4.07 -0.96
N VAL A 14 -1.86 3.57 -1.49
CA VAL A 14 -1.63 2.13 -1.64
C VAL A 14 -1.51 1.44 -0.28
N GLY A 15 -0.88 2.08 0.71
CA GLY A 15 -0.81 1.56 2.08
C GLY A 15 -2.17 1.47 2.75
N VAL A 16 -3.03 2.48 2.58
CA VAL A 16 -4.42 2.43 3.08
C VAL A 16 -5.19 1.28 2.41
N TRP A 17 -5.03 1.08 1.11
CA TRP A 17 -5.70 -0.02 0.41
C TRP A 17 -5.21 -1.39 0.88
N GLY A 18 -3.90 -1.53 1.15
CA GLY A 18 -3.33 -2.75 1.73
C GLY A 18 -3.88 -3.05 3.13
N ALA A 19 -4.03 -2.04 3.98
CA ALA A 19 -4.65 -2.18 5.30
C ALA A 19 -6.13 -2.57 5.19
N LEU A 20 -6.88 -1.98 4.26
CA LEU A 20 -8.28 -2.34 4.01
C LEU A 20 -8.42 -3.76 3.48
N ALA A 21 -7.52 -4.21 2.60
CA ALA A 21 -7.48 -5.59 2.13
C ALA A 21 -7.23 -6.58 3.28
N LEU A 22 -6.34 -6.24 4.22
CA LEU A 22 -6.09 -7.06 5.40
C LEU A 22 -7.32 -7.16 6.32
N ILE A 23 -7.99 -6.03 6.56
CA ILE A 23 -9.26 -6.01 7.31
C ILE A 23 -10.32 -6.84 6.58
N GLY A 24 -10.41 -6.70 5.26
CA GLY A 24 -11.31 -7.51 4.43
C GLY A 24 -11.02 -9.00 4.53
N ALA A 25 -9.74 -9.41 4.52
CA ALA A 25 -9.35 -10.80 4.70
C ALA A 25 -9.79 -11.34 6.07
N TRP A 26 -9.62 -10.54 7.13
CA TRP A 26 -10.07 -10.93 8.48
C TRP A 26 -11.60 -11.07 8.55
N VAL A 27 -12.34 -10.15 7.93
CA VAL A 27 -13.81 -10.22 7.88
C VAL A 27 -14.31 -11.40 7.04
N ALA A 28 -13.58 -11.78 5.97
CA ALA A 28 -13.95 -12.92 5.13
C ALA A 28 -13.95 -14.23 5.93
N GLY A 29 -12.97 -14.43 6.82
CA GLY A 29 -12.84 -15.67 7.59
C GLY A 29 -12.55 -16.90 6.73
N GLU A 30 -12.32 -18.05 7.39
CA GLU A 30 -11.91 -19.28 6.69
C GLU A 30 -12.92 -19.70 5.61
N ASN A 31 -12.42 -19.84 4.39
CA ASN A 31 -13.20 -20.15 3.18
C ASN A 31 -14.30 -19.14 2.82
N GLY A 32 -14.33 -17.96 3.46
CA GLY A 32 -15.28 -16.91 3.13
C GLY A 32 -14.78 -15.96 2.05
N ALA A 33 -15.65 -15.01 1.70
CA ALA A 33 -15.38 -13.99 0.71
C ALA A 33 -15.95 -12.64 1.14
N VAL A 34 -15.24 -11.56 0.78
CA VAL A 34 -15.68 -10.17 0.98
C VAL A 34 -15.64 -9.48 -0.37
N LEU A 35 -16.76 -8.88 -0.76
CA LEU A 35 -16.94 -8.22 -2.07
C LEU A 35 -16.60 -9.13 -3.27
N GLY A 36 -16.79 -10.45 -3.12
CA GLY A 36 -16.47 -11.45 -4.15
C GLY A 36 -15.01 -11.91 -4.18
N PHE A 37 -14.14 -11.36 -3.33
CA PHE A 37 -12.75 -11.80 -3.18
C PHE A 37 -12.61 -12.82 -2.06
N SER A 38 -11.85 -13.90 -2.32
CA SER A 38 -11.54 -14.89 -1.29
C SER A 38 -10.58 -14.33 -0.24
N GLN A 39 -10.61 -14.89 0.97
CA GLN A 39 -9.67 -14.55 2.03
C GLN A 39 -8.20 -14.59 1.55
N GLN A 40 -7.81 -15.62 0.79
CA GLN A 40 -6.44 -15.75 0.28
C GLN A 40 -6.07 -14.64 -0.72
N HIS A 41 -7.01 -14.23 -1.59
CA HIS A 41 -6.79 -13.12 -2.50
C HIS A 41 -6.57 -11.81 -1.73
N LEU A 42 -7.41 -11.55 -0.73
CA LEU A 42 -7.32 -10.35 0.12
C LEU A 42 -6.01 -10.31 0.92
N TYR A 43 -5.51 -11.46 1.40
CA TYR A 43 -4.18 -11.53 2.02
C TYR A 43 -3.06 -11.22 1.03
N ASN A 44 -3.11 -11.78 -0.18
CA ASN A 44 -2.11 -11.51 -1.21
C ASN A 44 -2.10 -10.02 -1.60
N ASP A 45 -3.29 -9.43 -1.78
CA ASP A 45 -3.44 -8.01 -2.06
C ASP A 45 -2.86 -7.16 -0.94
N ALA A 46 -3.18 -7.48 0.32
CA ALA A 46 -2.64 -6.77 1.48
C ALA A 46 -1.10 -6.79 1.51
N ILE A 47 -0.48 -7.94 1.24
CA ILE A 47 0.98 -8.08 1.18
C ILE A 47 1.56 -7.24 0.05
N VAL A 48 1.07 -7.41 -1.17
CA VAL A 48 1.61 -6.74 -2.37
C VAL A 48 1.45 -5.23 -2.25
N LEU A 49 0.27 -4.74 -1.86
CA LEU A 49 0.01 -3.32 -1.68
C LEU A 49 0.88 -2.73 -0.56
N THR A 50 1.06 -3.45 0.54
CA THR A 50 1.95 -2.97 1.62
C THR A 50 3.39 -2.85 1.15
N LEU A 51 3.90 -3.81 0.36
CA LEU A 51 5.25 -3.74 -0.22
C LEU A 51 5.40 -2.56 -1.18
N ILE A 52 4.42 -2.32 -2.05
CA ILE A 52 4.41 -1.17 -2.96
C ILE A 52 4.41 0.15 -2.17
N SER A 53 3.60 0.23 -1.11
CA SER A 53 3.53 1.39 -0.23
C SER A 53 4.89 1.70 0.42
N ILE A 54 5.53 0.69 1.02
CA ILE A 54 6.85 0.83 1.64
C ILE A 54 7.88 1.29 0.60
N SER A 55 7.91 0.65 -0.57
CA SER A 55 8.82 1.03 -1.66
C SER A 55 8.62 2.50 -2.09
N ALA A 56 7.38 2.92 -2.31
CA ALA A 56 7.06 4.29 -2.68
C ALA A 56 7.44 5.31 -1.60
N LEU A 57 7.24 4.99 -0.31
CA LEU A 57 7.64 5.86 0.81
C LEU A 57 9.16 6.00 0.91
N VAL A 58 9.91 4.90 0.72
CA VAL A 58 11.39 4.95 0.66
C VAL A 58 11.85 5.81 -0.52
N CYS A 59 11.28 5.63 -1.71
CA CYS A 59 11.58 6.50 -2.86
C CYS A 59 11.25 7.97 -2.56
N ALA A 60 10.11 8.26 -1.92
CA ALA A 60 9.74 9.61 -1.52
C ALA A 60 10.78 10.24 -0.59
N MET A 61 11.30 9.48 0.38
CA MET A 61 12.37 9.95 1.28
C MET A 61 13.66 10.25 0.52
N ILE A 62 14.08 9.38 -0.40
CA ILE A 62 15.29 9.58 -1.22
C ILE A 62 15.15 10.86 -2.05
N TYR A 63 14.03 11.05 -2.75
CA TYR A 63 13.80 12.26 -3.54
C TYR A 63 13.73 13.52 -2.68
N LEU A 64 13.15 13.44 -1.47
CA LEU A 64 13.11 14.57 -0.55
C LEU A 64 14.53 14.98 -0.08
N GLN A 65 15.43 14.01 0.13
CA GLN A 65 16.83 14.31 0.45
C GLN A 65 17.54 14.97 -0.73
N GLN A 66 17.38 14.44 -1.94
CA GLN A 66 17.97 15.01 -3.15
C GLN A 66 17.48 16.45 -3.40
N GLU A 67 16.18 16.70 -3.22
CA GLU A 67 15.57 18.04 -3.37
C GLU A 67 16.03 19.04 -2.29
N LYS A 68 16.50 18.57 -1.12
CA LYS A 68 17.05 19.41 -0.05
C LYS A 68 18.54 19.71 -0.22
N SER A 69 19.26 18.86 -0.95
CA SER A 69 20.70 18.99 -1.21
C SER A 69 21.02 19.79 -2.48
N GLN A 70 20.01 20.22 -3.23
CA GLN A 70 20.10 21.17 -4.34
C GLN A 70 19.76 22.58 -3.87
#